data_AF-A0A0C9TCX2-F1
#
_entry.id   AF-A0A0C9TCX2-F1
#
_cell.length_a   1.000
_cell.length_b   1.000
_cell.length_c   1.000
_cell.angle_alpha   90.00
_cell.angle_beta   90.00
_cell.angle_gamma   90.00
#
_symmetry.space_group_name_H-M   'P 1'
#
loop_
_entity.id
_entity.type
_entity.pdbx_description
1 polymer ?
#
loop_
_entity_poly.entity_id
_entity_poly.type
_entity_poly.pdbx_seq_one_letter_code
_entity_poly.pdbx_strand_id
1 'polypeptide(L)'
;MAMGLFGCAPIAPSLAVDLRLLQFVKTLFVRLTPNTTAWCEALVVFLQERGYGLTTQDNLRQRFSNAYHWYIVLVMHNKELVSGIINASSSRHERETSDGEEEEGGAHEDTKDPQQLQYPSDYLRSRCPLCFGGLDWRKERDSLVDVIICIDACFTQKHSKNPRGAKGHDLPNPTSSVFIPSETVTQMEVHVECCRSKGKECGRRVLRPSEDKDRVEEGMRVPALVLDGCGESFVAADEKREKASTHFFADMGLMALLCWHDRVLWLVNMTSAGEKQPYALVLIQQLTQHIPDDMRVGLLYDIGCQLERSWRKFKFFANSILSRFHFAILVFHAYGHQWPCQVVYHPRKWQGFGLSDGKGCE
;
A
#
# COMPACT_ATOMS: atom_id res chain seq x y z
N MET A 1 7.92 16.77 -30.12
CA MET A 1 8.82 15.61 -29.94
C MET A 1 9.64 15.25 -31.18
N ALA A 2 9.26 15.63 -32.41
CA ALA A 2 10.02 15.26 -33.63
C ALA A 2 11.50 15.68 -33.61
N MET A 3 11.86 16.74 -32.88
CA MET A 3 13.25 17.19 -32.71
C MET A 3 13.99 16.57 -31.50
N GLY A 4 13.40 15.56 -30.82
CA GLY A 4 14.01 14.95 -29.64
C GLY A 4 13.94 15.78 -28.35
N LEU A 5 13.20 16.89 -28.35
CA LEU A 5 13.05 17.80 -27.21
C LEU A 5 11.66 17.68 -26.55
N PHE A 6 11.62 17.87 -25.23
CA PHE A 6 10.44 17.78 -24.37
C PHE A 6 10.25 19.04 -23.51
N GLY A 7 9.06 19.65 -23.57
CA GLY A 7 8.78 20.94 -22.94
C GLY A 7 8.56 20.87 -21.42
N CYS A 8 8.88 21.95 -20.71
CA CYS A 8 8.64 22.08 -19.27
C CYS A 8 7.17 22.30 -18.89
N ALA A 9 6.29 22.53 -19.86
CA ALA A 9 4.85 22.64 -19.66
C ALA A 9 4.12 22.09 -20.89
N PRO A 10 2.91 21.53 -20.71
CA PRO A 10 2.12 20.99 -21.82
C PRO A 10 1.60 22.10 -22.74
N ILE A 11 1.38 23.30 -22.21
CA ILE A 11 0.91 24.48 -22.95
C ILE A 11 1.97 25.57 -22.82
N ALA A 12 2.45 26.10 -23.95
CA ALA A 12 3.44 27.17 -24.02
C ALA A 12 4.73 26.97 -23.17
N PRO A 13 5.54 25.91 -23.45
CA PRO A 13 6.76 25.65 -22.69
C PRO A 13 7.82 26.75 -22.90
N SER A 14 8.42 27.23 -21.80
CA SER A 14 9.52 28.21 -21.81
C SER A 14 10.92 27.57 -21.84
N LEU A 15 11.02 26.26 -21.65
CA LEU A 15 12.22 25.44 -21.72
C LEU A 15 11.86 24.11 -22.39
N ALA A 16 12.75 23.60 -23.23
CA ALA A 16 12.68 22.23 -23.73
C ALA A 16 13.99 21.48 -23.41
N VAL A 17 13.88 20.22 -23.01
CA VAL A 17 14.99 19.35 -22.57
C VAL A 17 15.09 18.15 -23.51
N ASP A 18 16.30 17.73 -23.85
CA ASP A 18 16.54 16.54 -24.69
C ASP A 18 16.01 15.27 -24.00
N LEU A 19 15.27 14.45 -24.76
CA LEU A 19 14.68 13.20 -24.27
C LEU A 19 15.72 12.19 -23.77
N ARG A 20 16.92 12.16 -24.36
CA ARG A 20 18.02 11.28 -23.92
C ARG A 20 18.56 11.73 -22.57
N LEU A 21 18.62 13.04 -22.33
CA LEU A 21 19.00 13.58 -21.02
C LEU A 21 17.96 13.22 -19.97
N LEU A 22 16.66 13.37 -20.28
CA LEU A 22 15.58 12.98 -19.38
C LEU A 22 15.59 11.47 -19.07
N GLN A 23 15.84 10.63 -20.08
CA GLN A 23 15.99 9.19 -19.91
C GLN A 23 17.24 8.82 -19.08
N PHE A 24 18.35 9.53 -19.29
CA PHE A 24 19.56 9.36 -18.48
C PHE A 24 19.30 9.71 -17.01
N VAL A 25 18.72 10.88 -16.73
CA VAL A 25 18.40 11.33 -15.37
C VAL A 25 17.40 10.39 -14.69
N LYS A 26 16.40 9.90 -15.43
CA LYS A 26 15.48 8.87 -14.93
C LYS A 26 16.23 7.59 -14.52
N THR A 27 17.18 7.15 -15.33
CA THR A 27 17.98 5.95 -15.03
C THR A 27 18.92 6.19 -13.85
N LEU A 28 19.51 7.39 -13.76
CA LEU A 28 20.36 7.83 -12.67
C LEU A 28 19.61 7.82 -11.33
N PHE A 29 18.39 8.34 -11.29
CA PHE A 29 17.56 8.39 -10.07
C PHE A 29 17.03 7.02 -9.62
N VAL A 30 17.11 5.98 -10.45
CA VAL A 30 16.87 4.59 -10.02
C VAL A 30 18.10 4.01 -9.30
N ARG A 31 19.27 4.64 -9.47
CA ARG A 31 20.56 4.18 -8.91
C ARG A 31 21.12 5.10 -7.82
N LEU A 32 20.53 6.28 -7.64
CA LEU A 32 20.92 7.30 -6.68
C LEU A 32 19.66 7.98 -6.12
N THR A 33 19.76 8.55 -4.92
CA THR A 33 18.68 9.36 -4.35
C THR A 33 18.36 10.55 -5.27
N PRO A 34 17.09 10.74 -5.69
CA PRO A 34 16.71 11.82 -6.58
C PRO A 34 16.99 13.18 -5.92
N ASN A 35 17.92 13.95 -6.49
CA ASN A 35 18.26 15.28 -6.03
C ASN A 35 18.31 16.27 -7.19
N THR A 36 17.12 16.66 -7.66
CA THR A 36 16.97 17.63 -8.74
C THR A 36 17.61 18.98 -8.41
N THR A 37 17.62 19.36 -7.13
CA THR A 37 18.23 20.62 -6.68
C THR A 37 19.73 20.63 -6.94
N ALA A 38 20.47 19.69 -6.36
CA ALA A 38 21.92 19.62 -6.50
C ALA A 38 22.33 19.39 -7.97
N TRP A 39 21.56 18.58 -8.70
CA TRP A 39 21.81 18.35 -10.12
C TRP A 39 21.63 19.64 -10.94
N CYS A 40 20.55 20.39 -10.72
CA CYS A 40 20.30 21.65 -11.41
C CYS A 40 21.34 22.72 -11.03
N GLU A 41 21.73 22.82 -9.77
CA GLU A 41 22.77 23.76 -9.33
C GLU A 41 24.11 23.45 -9.99
N ALA A 42 24.53 22.18 -10.00
CA ALA A 42 25.74 21.75 -10.68
C ALA A 42 25.69 22.05 -12.19
N LEU A 43 24.53 21.82 -12.82
CA LEU A 43 24.35 22.12 -14.24
C LEU A 43 24.40 23.61 -14.54
N VAL A 44 23.82 24.47 -13.69
CA VAL A 44 23.90 25.92 -13.83
C VAL A 44 25.35 26.39 -13.76
N VAL A 45 26.10 25.94 -12.75
CA VAL A 45 27.53 26.29 -12.59
C VAL A 45 28.33 25.83 -13.80
N PHE A 46 28.15 24.58 -14.23
CA PHE A 46 28.84 24.02 -15.39
C PHE A 46 28.58 24.80 -16.69
N LEU A 47 27.33 25.22 -16.93
CA LEU A 47 26.97 26.01 -18.11
C LEU A 47 27.54 27.43 -18.03
N GLN A 48 27.51 28.03 -16.84
CA GLN A 48 28.05 29.35 -16.60
C GLN A 48 29.56 29.42 -16.86
N GLU A 49 30.33 28.43 -16.39
CA GLU A 49 31.78 28.31 -16.63
C GLU A 49 32.13 28.22 -18.12
N ARG A 50 31.20 27.77 -18.97
CA ARG A 50 31.35 27.65 -20.42
C ARG A 50 30.78 28.83 -21.21
N GLY A 51 30.33 29.88 -20.53
CA GLY A 51 29.75 31.07 -21.16
C GLY A 51 28.28 30.93 -21.57
N TYR A 52 27.61 29.84 -21.19
CA TYR A 52 26.19 29.56 -21.46
C TYR A 52 25.30 29.84 -20.25
N GLY A 53 25.58 30.92 -19.50
CA GLY A 53 24.80 31.29 -18.33
C GLY A 53 23.33 31.52 -18.64
N LEU A 54 22.43 31.00 -17.80
CA LEU A 54 20.99 31.18 -17.95
C LEU A 54 20.59 32.57 -17.44
N THR A 55 19.94 33.37 -18.29
CA THR A 55 19.54 34.76 -18.01
C THR A 55 18.10 34.88 -17.46
N THR A 56 17.37 33.78 -17.37
CA THR A 56 15.94 33.78 -17.05
C THR A 56 15.68 33.95 -15.56
N GLN A 57 14.66 34.75 -15.20
CA GLN A 57 14.24 34.98 -13.82
C GLN A 57 13.80 33.71 -13.07
N ASP A 58 13.21 32.72 -13.77
CA ASP A 58 12.83 31.45 -13.15
C ASP A 58 14.04 30.52 -13.01
N ASN A 59 14.16 29.89 -11.84
CA ASN A 59 15.23 28.96 -11.57
C ASN A 59 15.13 27.70 -12.46
N LEU A 60 16.25 27.30 -13.09
CA LEU A 60 16.38 26.07 -13.90
C LEU A 60 15.78 24.86 -13.18
N ARG A 61 15.97 24.80 -11.84
CA ARG A 61 15.37 23.79 -10.98
C ARG A 61 13.87 23.60 -11.23
N GLN A 62 13.09 24.67 -11.24
CA GLN A 62 11.64 24.58 -11.40
C GLN A 62 11.26 24.06 -12.80
N ARG A 63 11.87 24.64 -13.84
CA ARG A 63 11.54 24.29 -15.23
C ARG A 63 11.97 22.87 -15.57
N PHE A 64 13.16 22.46 -15.13
CA PHE A 64 13.62 21.09 -15.30
C PHE A 64 12.77 20.10 -14.49
N SER A 65 12.41 20.44 -13.25
CA SER A 65 11.53 19.59 -12.43
C SER A 65 10.18 19.36 -13.12
N ASN A 66 9.59 20.39 -13.69
CA ASN A 66 8.35 20.28 -14.44
C ASN A 66 8.53 19.44 -15.72
N ALA A 67 9.59 19.68 -16.51
CA ALA A 67 9.88 18.90 -17.71
C ALA A 67 10.09 17.40 -17.39
N TYR A 68 10.83 17.11 -16.33
CA TYR A 68 11.08 15.77 -15.85
C TYR A 68 9.78 15.11 -15.35
N HIS A 69 8.97 15.80 -14.56
CA HIS A 69 7.67 15.30 -14.10
C HIS A 69 6.76 14.89 -15.26
N TRP A 70 6.55 15.80 -16.24
CA TRP A 70 5.71 15.52 -17.41
C TRP A 70 6.29 14.41 -18.30
N TYR A 71 7.61 14.28 -18.37
CA TYR A 71 8.26 13.18 -19.06
C TYR A 71 8.00 11.84 -18.37
N ILE A 72 8.09 11.78 -17.04
CA ILE A 72 7.76 10.58 -16.27
C ILE A 72 6.30 10.19 -16.49
N VAL A 73 5.38 11.16 -16.43
CA VAL A 73 3.96 10.97 -16.77
C VAL A 73 3.78 10.35 -18.16
N LEU A 74 4.44 10.91 -19.18
CA LEU A 74 4.37 10.38 -20.55
C LEU A 74 4.86 8.92 -20.63
N VAL A 75 5.98 8.62 -19.99
CA VAL A 75 6.53 7.25 -20.00
C VAL A 75 5.60 6.28 -19.27
N MET A 76 4.98 6.70 -18.18
CA MET A 76 3.99 5.89 -17.47
C MET A 76 2.75 5.63 -18.32
N HIS A 77 2.20 6.66 -18.96
CA HIS A 77 1.02 6.51 -19.84
C HIS A 77 1.31 5.63 -21.06
N ASN A 78 2.50 5.75 -21.66
CA ASN A 78 2.92 4.87 -22.75
C ASN A 78 2.96 3.39 -22.28
N LYS A 79 3.52 3.12 -21.10
CA LYS A 79 3.52 1.76 -20.53
C LYS A 79 2.11 1.22 -20.31
N GLU A 80 1.17 2.03 -19.82
CA GLU A 80 -0.22 1.62 -19.64
C GLU A 80 -0.89 1.31 -20.98
N LEU A 81 -0.72 2.16 -21.99
CA LEU A 81 -1.25 1.92 -23.34
C LEU A 81 -0.71 0.61 -23.93
N VAL A 82 0.60 0.40 -23.86
CA VAL A 82 1.23 -0.83 -24.35
C VAL A 82 0.73 -2.06 -23.59
N SER A 83 0.62 -1.97 -22.26
CA SER A 83 0.10 -3.08 -21.44
C SER A 83 -1.37 -3.38 -21.76
N GLY A 84 -2.19 -2.36 -21.98
CA GLY A 84 -3.58 -2.51 -22.38
C GLY A 84 -3.73 -3.21 -23.73
N ILE A 85 -2.90 -2.87 -24.71
CA ILE A 85 -2.88 -3.54 -26.02
C ILE A 85 -2.47 -5.01 -25.89
N ILE A 86 -1.43 -5.30 -25.09
CA ILE A 86 -0.96 -6.67 -24.85
C ILE A 86 -2.09 -7.50 -24.20
N ASN A 87 -2.70 -7.00 -23.13
CA ASN A 87 -3.76 -7.71 -22.42
C ASN A 87 -5.01 -7.94 -23.28
N ALA A 88 -5.40 -6.95 -24.10
CA ALA A 88 -6.51 -7.09 -25.03
C ALA A 88 -6.22 -8.10 -26.16
N SER A 89 -4.95 -8.34 -26.46
CA SER A 89 -4.53 -9.35 -27.45
C SER A 89 -4.54 -10.75 -26.85
N SER A 90 -4.09 -10.90 -25.60
CA SER A 90 -4.12 -12.19 -24.88
C SER A 90 -5.53 -12.71 -24.65
N SER A 91 -6.48 -11.84 -24.28
CA SER A 91 -7.89 -12.24 -24.07
C SER A 91 -8.64 -12.62 -25.36
N ARG A 92 -8.17 -12.16 -26.52
CA ARG A 92 -8.68 -12.61 -27.82
C ARG A 92 -8.16 -13.99 -28.17
N HIS A 93 -6.91 -14.29 -27.82
CA HIS A 93 -6.32 -15.60 -28.10
C HIS A 93 -6.96 -16.71 -27.27
N GLU A 94 -7.30 -16.44 -26.00
CA GLU A 94 -8.01 -17.40 -25.13
C GLU A 94 -9.42 -17.75 -25.65
N ARG A 95 -10.14 -16.78 -26.26
CA ARG A 95 -11.44 -17.03 -26.91
C ARG A 95 -11.33 -17.83 -28.19
N GLU A 96 -10.28 -17.63 -28.98
CA GLU A 96 -10.07 -18.40 -30.22
C GLU A 96 -9.60 -19.84 -29.94
N THR A 97 -8.98 -20.10 -28.79
CA THR A 97 -8.58 -21.46 -28.37
C THR A 97 -9.70 -22.26 -27.69
N SER A 98 -10.77 -21.63 -27.21
CA SER A 98 -11.91 -22.34 -26.61
C SER A 98 -12.93 -22.84 -27.63
N ASP A 99 -12.87 -22.36 -28.88
CA ASP A 99 -13.81 -22.72 -29.95
C ASP A 99 -13.36 -23.99 -30.73
N GLY A 100 -12.39 -24.76 -30.21
CA GLY A 100 -11.72 -25.85 -30.92
C GLY A 100 -12.00 -27.30 -30.46
N GLU A 101 -12.67 -27.53 -29.33
CA GLU A 101 -12.92 -28.89 -28.83
C GLU A 101 -14.38 -29.05 -28.36
N GLU A 102 -15.28 -29.37 -29.29
CA GLU A 102 -16.56 -29.99 -28.98
C GLU A 102 -16.33 -31.50 -28.76
N GLU A 103 -16.32 -31.95 -27.50
CA GLU A 103 -16.66 -33.34 -27.17
C GLU A 103 -17.80 -33.38 -26.15
N GLU A 104 -18.87 -34.10 -26.55
CA GLU A 104 -20.10 -34.33 -25.81
C GLU A 104 -19.84 -35.11 -24.51
N GLY A 105 -20.26 -34.56 -23.37
CA GLY A 105 -20.29 -35.28 -22.10
C GLY A 105 -21.02 -34.48 -21.01
N GLY A 106 -22.22 -34.92 -20.64
CA GLY A 106 -23.14 -34.16 -19.80
C GLY A 106 -22.87 -34.15 -18.29
N ALA A 107 -23.74 -33.38 -17.62
CA ALA A 107 -24.04 -33.32 -16.18
C ALA A 107 -23.05 -32.60 -15.26
N HIS A 108 -23.35 -31.34 -14.92
CA HIS A 108 -23.97 -30.90 -13.65
C HIS A 108 -23.88 -29.36 -13.60
N GLU A 109 -25.01 -28.67 -13.77
CA GLU A 109 -25.08 -27.22 -13.52
C GLU A 109 -25.02 -26.97 -12.01
N ASP A 110 -23.82 -26.75 -11.48
CA ASP A 110 -23.65 -26.03 -10.21
C ASP A 110 -23.80 -24.54 -10.51
N THR A 111 -24.93 -23.98 -10.07
CA THR A 111 -25.23 -22.55 -10.04
C THR A 111 -24.21 -21.82 -9.16
N LYS A 112 -23.07 -21.44 -9.73
CA LYS A 112 -22.08 -20.60 -9.05
C LYS A 112 -22.58 -19.16 -8.98
N ASP A 113 -22.66 -18.66 -7.75
CA ASP A 113 -22.95 -17.27 -7.41
C ASP A 113 -21.97 -16.33 -8.16
N PRO A 114 -22.42 -15.30 -8.90
CA PRO A 114 -21.58 -14.44 -9.74
C PRO A 114 -20.45 -13.67 -9.03
N GLN A 115 -20.37 -13.74 -7.70
CA GLN A 115 -19.47 -12.90 -6.89
C GLN A 115 -18.20 -13.60 -6.38
N GLN A 116 -18.06 -14.92 -6.54
CA GLN A 116 -16.91 -15.61 -5.96
C GLN A 116 -15.72 -15.62 -6.93
N LEU A 117 -14.71 -14.79 -6.62
CA LEU A 117 -13.45 -14.76 -7.37
C LEU A 117 -12.75 -16.13 -7.25
N GLN A 118 -12.62 -16.83 -8.38
CA GLN A 118 -11.86 -18.10 -8.41
C GLN A 118 -10.35 -17.87 -8.33
N TYR A 119 -9.90 -16.68 -8.75
CA TYR A 119 -8.50 -16.29 -8.78
C TYR A 119 -8.31 -14.84 -8.33
N PRO A 120 -7.08 -14.45 -7.91
CA PRO A 120 -6.76 -13.04 -7.69
C PRO A 120 -7.07 -12.19 -8.92
N SER A 121 -7.54 -10.98 -8.69
CA SER A 121 -7.86 -10.01 -9.75
C SER A 121 -6.68 -9.72 -10.68
N ASP A 122 -6.98 -9.31 -11.91
CA ASP A 122 -5.98 -8.87 -12.90
C ASP A 122 -5.12 -7.71 -12.39
N TYR A 123 -5.70 -6.86 -11.53
CA TYR A 123 -4.96 -5.82 -10.82
C TYR A 123 -3.79 -6.41 -10.02
N LEU A 124 -4.07 -7.36 -9.10
CA LEU A 124 -3.04 -7.97 -8.27
C LEU A 124 -2.03 -8.77 -9.09
N ARG A 125 -2.50 -9.52 -10.10
CA ARG A 125 -1.68 -10.27 -11.06
C ARG A 125 -0.67 -9.37 -11.78
N SER A 126 -1.10 -8.18 -12.22
CA SER A 126 -0.21 -7.22 -12.88
C SER A 126 0.80 -6.55 -11.92
N ARG A 127 0.47 -6.41 -10.63
CA ARG A 127 1.39 -5.85 -9.61
C ARG A 127 2.48 -6.83 -9.21
N CYS A 128 2.10 -8.09 -8.96
CA CYS A 128 3.05 -9.14 -8.61
C CYS A 128 2.63 -10.49 -9.19
N PRO A 129 3.12 -10.85 -10.40
CA PRO A 129 2.85 -12.15 -11.01
C PRO A 129 3.30 -13.33 -10.14
N LEU A 130 4.38 -13.15 -9.36
CA LEU A 130 4.90 -14.19 -8.47
C LEU A 130 3.97 -14.48 -7.28
N CYS A 131 3.20 -13.49 -6.80
CA CYS A 131 2.25 -13.69 -5.72
C CYS A 131 0.88 -14.16 -6.21
N PHE A 132 0.45 -13.65 -7.37
CA PHE A 132 -0.96 -13.66 -7.77
C PHE A 132 -1.22 -14.27 -9.16
N GLY A 133 -0.17 -14.50 -9.95
CA GLY A 133 -0.24 -14.96 -11.34
C GLY A 133 -0.28 -16.48 -11.52
N GLY A 134 -0.11 -17.26 -10.45
CA GLY A 134 -0.22 -18.72 -10.51
C GLY A 134 -1.64 -19.17 -10.87
N LEU A 135 -1.74 -20.19 -11.73
CA LEU A 135 -3.01 -20.87 -12.04
C LEU A 135 -3.53 -21.62 -10.80
N ASP A 136 -2.63 -22.19 -10.01
CA ASP A 136 -2.95 -22.71 -8.67
C ASP A 136 -2.27 -21.81 -7.63
N TRP A 137 -3.05 -20.87 -7.08
CA TRP A 137 -2.57 -19.98 -6.02
C TRP A 137 -2.53 -20.70 -4.66
N ARG A 138 -3.20 -21.86 -4.53
CA ARG A 138 -3.16 -22.65 -3.31
C ARG A 138 -1.79 -23.30 -3.24
N LYS A 139 -1.02 -22.94 -2.22
CA LYS A 139 0.24 -23.64 -1.97
C LYS A 139 -0.06 -25.09 -1.57
N GLU A 140 0.92 -25.98 -1.67
CA GLU A 140 0.81 -27.37 -1.20
C GLU A 140 0.08 -27.42 0.16
N ARG A 141 -0.74 -28.46 0.38
CA ARG A 141 -1.74 -28.54 1.48
C ARG A 141 -1.18 -28.27 2.89
N ASP A 142 0.13 -28.33 3.07
CA ASP A 142 0.83 -28.08 4.35
C ASP A 142 1.15 -26.60 4.62
N SER A 143 0.96 -25.69 3.65
CA SER A 143 1.16 -24.25 3.86
C SER A 143 -0.05 -23.64 4.57
N LEU A 144 0.18 -23.01 5.73
CA LEU A 144 -0.86 -22.28 6.47
C LEU A 144 -1.28 -20.97 5.80
N VAL A 145 -0.44 -20.44 4.90
CA VAL A 145 -0.61 -19.12 4.28
C VAL A 145 -0.35 -19.24 2.78
N ASP A 146 -1.27 -18.74 1.96
CA ASP A 146 -1.12 -18.70 0.50
C ASP A 146 -0.31 -17.46 0.09
N VAL A 147 -0.67 -16.30 0.63
CA VAL A 147 0.01 -15.02 0.35
C VAL A 147 0.42 -14.30 1.63
N ILE A 148 1.65 -13.77 1.64
CA ILE A 148 2.15 -12.92 2.71
C ILE A 148 2.11 -11.47 2.23
N ILE A 149 1.51 -10.62 3.06
CA ILE A 149 1.42 -9.18 2.86
C ILE A 149 1.96 -8.45 4.10
N CYS A 150 2.39 -7.22 3.88
CA CYS A 150 2.88 -6.33 4.91
C CYS A 150 2.12 -5.01 4.86
N ILE A 151 1.75 -4.50 6.03
CA ILE A 151 1.29 -3.12 6.22
C ILE A 151 2.38 -2.36 6.97
N ASP A 152 2.72 -1.17 6.49
CA ASP A 152 3.68 -0.30 7.14
C ASP A 152 3.40 1.18 6.86
N ALA A 153 3.79 2.06 7.78
CA ALA A 153 3.57 3.49 7.73
C ALA A 153 4.90 4.24 7.54
N CYS A 154 5.00 4.98 6.43
CA CYS A 154 6.14 5.80 6.10
C CYS A 154 5.85 7.28 6.40
N PHE A 155 6.45 7.82 7.46
CA PHE A 155 6.26 9.23 7.90
C PHE A 155 7.27 10.22 7.28
N THR A 156 8.25 9.73 6.53
CA THR A 156 9.24 10.57 5.85
C THR A 156 8.64 11.22 4.59
N GLN A 157 7.62 10.60 3.99
CA GLN A 157 6.90 11.13 2.84
C GLN A 157 5.80 12.09 3.30
N LYS A 158 6.10 13.39 3.20
CA LYS A 158 5.18 14.46 3.59
C LYS A 158 4.86 15.32 2.38
N HIS A 159 3.58 15.65 2.22
CA HIS A 159 3.15 16.58 1.18
C HIS A 159 2.89 17.95 1.80
N SER A 160 3.65 18.97 1.38
CA SER A 160 3.46 20.33 1.88
C SER A 160 2.14 20.91 1.38
N LYS A 161 1.44 21.68 2.21
CA LYS A 161 0.35 22.51 1.72
C LYS A 161 0.88 23.49 0.69
N ASN A 162 0.11 23.73 -0.36
CA ASN A 162 0.49 24.66 -1.42
C ASN A 162 0.78 26.05 -0.82
N PRO A 163 2.03 26.56 -0.86
CA PRO A 163 2.45 27.72 -0.06
C PRO A 163 1.87 29.07 -0.51
N ARG A 164 1.02 29.09 -1.55
CA ARG A 164 0.50 30.32 -2.16
C ARG A 164 -1.00 30.33 -2.44
N GLY A 165 -1.80 29.49 -1.76
CA GLY A 165 -3.26 29.51 -1.94
C GLY A 165 -3.71 29.32 -3.40
N ALA A 166 -2.88 28.65 -4.22
CA ALA A 166 -3.23 28.32 -5.59
C ALA A 166 -4.46 27.41 -5.54
N LYS A 167 -5.59 27.92 -6.03
CA LYS A 167 -6.88 27.20 -6.12
C LYS A 167 -6.87 26.06 -7.15
N GLY A 168 -5.69 25.60 -7.58
CA GLY A 168 -5.56 24.46 -8.48
C GLY A 168 -5.59 23.19 -7.66
N HIS A 169 -6.52 22.30 -7.96
CA HIS A 169 -6.35 20.90 -7.59
C HIS A 169 -5.06 20.39 -8.25
N ASP A 170 -4.28 19.58 -7.53
CA ASP A 170 -3.21 18.82 -8.17
C ASP A 170 -3.81 18.06 -9.36
N LEU A 171 -3.12 18.11 -10.50
CA LEU A 171 -3.58 17.42 -11.69
C LEU A 171 -3.78 15.93 -11.32
N PRO A 172 -4.94 15.34 -11.67
CA PRO A 172 -5.23 13.96 -11.32
C PRO A 172 -4.10 13.07 -11.84
N ASN A 173 -3.66 12.14 -11.00
CA ASN A 173 -2.61 11.20 -11.38
C ASN A 173 -3.01 10.53 -12.70
N PRO A 174 -2.22 10.69 -13.78
CA PRO A 174 -2.59 10.24 -15.12
C PRO A 174 -2.49 8.72 -15.30
N THR A 175 -2.29 7.97 -14.22
CA THR A 175 -2.20 6.50 -14.20
C THR A 175 -3.21 5.87 -13.24
N SER A 176 -3.48 4.59 -13.45
CA SER A 176 -4.20 3.73 -12.51
C SER A 176 -3.57 3.81 -11.12
N SER A 177 -4.18 4.64 -10.26
CA SER A 177 -3.61 5.02 -8.98
C SER A 177 -3.53 3.80 -8.07
N VAL A 178 -2.35 3.58 -7.47
CA VAL A 178 -2.20 2.67 -6.33
C VAL A 178 -2.80 3.27 -5.05
N PHE A 179 -3.16 4.56 -5.05
CA PHE A 179 -3.76 5.22 -3.90
C PHE A 179 -5.24 4.91 -3.79
N ILE A 180 -5.64 4.52 -2.58
CA ILE A 180 -7.05 4.40 -2.21
C ILE A 180 -7.66 5.80 -2.13
N PRO A 181 -8.85 6.04 -2.72
CA PRO A 181 -9.53 7.33 -2.66
C PRO A 181 -9.82 7.78 -1.23
N SER A 182 -9.76 9.08 -0.98
CA SER A 182 -10.06 9.69 0.33
C SER A 182 -11.48 9.38 0.81
N GLU A 183 -12.43 9.22 -0.10
CA GLU A 183 -13.81 8.90 0.19
C GLU A 183 -13.92 7.50 0.82
N THR A 184 -13.21 6.51 0.26
CA THR A 184 -13.18 5.14 0.77
C THR A 184 -12.53 5.09 2.16
N VAL A 185 -11.48 5.87 2.37
CA VAL A 185 -10.83 6.00 3.68
C VAL A 185 -11.81 6.59 4.71
N THR A 186 -12.53 7.65 4.35
CA THR A 186 -13.53 8.30 5.21
C THR A 186 -14.68 7.35 5.56
N GLN A 187 -15.13 6.55 4.58
CA GLN A 187 -16.14 5.51 4.82
C GLN A 187 -15.66 4.47 5.83
N MET A 188 -14.40 4.04 5.74
CA MET A 188 -13.79 3.12 6.72
C MET A 188 -13.69 3.76 8.10
N GLU A 189 -13.34 5.04 8.21
CA GLU A 189 -13.33 5.75 9.51
C GLU A 189 -14.72 5.75 10.17
N VAL A 190 -15.77 6.06 9.41
CA VAL A 190 -17.16 6.02 9.89
C VAL A 190 -17.56 4.61 10.32
N HIS A 191 -17.20 3.59 9.53
CA HIS A 191 -17.47 2.18 9.85
C HIS A 191 -16.81 1.75 11.15
N VAL A 192 -15.53 2.08 11.34
CA VAL A 192 -14.78 1.77 12.56
C VAL A 192 -15.41 2.43 13.80
N GLU A 193 -15.83 3.69 13.69
CA GLU A 193 -16.49 4.39 14.80
C GLU A 193 -17.86 3.78 15.14
N CYS A 194 -18.63 3.39 14.13
CA CYS A 194 -19.89 2.67 14.32
C CYS A 194 -19.69 1.34 15.05
N CYS A 195 -18.72 0.53 14.63
CA CYS A 195 -18.36 -0.74 15.29
C CYS A 195 -17.95 -0.55 16.75
N ARG A 196 -17.12 0.47 17.02
CA ARG A 196 -16.67 0.80 18.39
C ARG A 196 -17.83 1.25 19.29
N SER A 197 -18.76 2.02 18.74
CA SER A 197 -19.96 2.48 19.46
C SER A 197 -20.86 1.31 19.86
N LYS A 198 -21.14 0.38 18.94
CA LYS A 198 -21.91 -0.84 19.22
C LYS A 198 -21.22 -1.73 20.28
N GLY A 199 -19.90 -1.84 20.21
CA GLY A 199 -19.12 -2.59 21.21
C GLY A 199 -19.21 -2.00 22.62
N LYS A 200 -19.27 -0.67 22.76
CA LYS A 200 -19.45 0.01 24.06
C LYS A 200 -20.84 -0.23 24.65
N GLU A 201 -21.88 -0.25 23.83
CA GLU A 201 -23.25 -0.54 24.28
C GLU A 201 -23.38 -1.98 24.79
N CYS A 202 -22.76 -2.96 24.10
CA CYS A 202 -22.77 -4.35 24.51
C CYS A 202 -21.92 -4.60 25.78
N GLY A 203 -20.81 -3.86 25.93
CA GLY A 203 -19.92 -3.95 27.09
C GLY A 203 -20.49 -3.41 28.40
N ARG A 204 -21.50 -2.52 28.36
CA ARG A 204 -22.17 -2.00 29.58
C ARG A 204 -23.03 -3.04 30.31
N ARG A 205 -23.34 -4.19 29.70
CA ARG A 205 -24.13 -5.27 30.32
C ARG A 205 -23.31 -6.33 31.05
N VAL A 206 -21.98 -6.28 30.99
CA VAL A 206 -21.10 -7.23 31.69
C VAL A 206 -20.71 -6.64 33.04
N LEU A 207 -21.28 -7.19 34.13
CA LEU A 207 -20.80 -6.92 35.49
C LEU A 207 -19.29 -7.17 35.56
N ARG A 208 -18.55 -6.23 36.16
CA ARG A 208 -17.12 -6.36 36.43
C ARG A 208 -16.84 -7.70 37.12
N PRO A 209 -16.11 -8.64 36.50
CA PRO A 209 -15.63 -9.81 37.20
C PRO A 209 -14.54 -9.39 38.20
N SER A 210 -14.54 -10.07 39.35
CA SER A 210 -13.60 -9.89 40.46
C SER A 210 -12.12 -9.89 40.02
N GLU A 211 -11.33 -9.20 40.83
CA GLU A 211 -9.88 -9.04 40.72
C GLU A 211 -9.13 -10.39 40.56
N ASP A 212 -8.03 -10.32 39.80
CA ASP A 212 -6.80 -11.13 40.00
C ASP A 212 -6.53 -12.40 39.17
N LYS A 213 -7.12 -12.58 37.99
CA LYS A 213 -6.55 -13.51 36.98
C LYS A 213 -6.45 -12.86 35.62
N ASP A 214 -5.23 -12.71 35.11
CA ASP A 214 -4.97 -12.33 33.73
C ASP A 214 -5.61 -13.37 32.80
N ARG A 215 -6.62 -12.95 32.02
CA ARG A 215 -7.38 -13.84 31.14
C ARG A 215 -6.91 -13.69 29.71
N VAL A 216 -6.93 -14.80 28.99
CA VAL A 216 -6.79 -14.80 27.53
C VAL A 216 -8.16 -14.44 26.95
N GLU A 217 -8.24 -13.34 26.20
CA GLU A 217 -9.46 -12.92 25.51
C GLU A 217 -9.86 -13.95 24.44
N GLU A 218 -11.15 -14.05 24.12
CA GLU A 218 -11.66 -15.04 23.18
C GLU A 218 -10.95 -14.97 21.82
N GLY A 219 -10.41 -16.11 21.37
CA GLY A 219 -9.66 -16.27 20.14
C GLY A 219 -8.20 -15.80 20.22
N MET A 220 -7.82 -14.98 21.21
CA MET A 220 -6.43 -14.57 21.40
C MET A 220 -5.58 -15.72 21.93
N ARG A 221 -4.26 -15.61 21.71
CA ARG A 221 -3.26 -16.58 22.17
C ARG A 221 -2.30 -16.02 23.21
N VAL A 222 -2.51 -14.76 23.57
CA VAL A 222 -1.71 -13.98 24.51
C VAL A 222 -2.67 -13.40 25.56
N PRO A 223 -2.29 -13.39 26.85
CA PRO A 223 -3.10 -12.78 27.90
C PRO A 223 -3.37 -11.29 27.71
N ALA A 224 -4.47 -10.79 28.29
CA ALA A 224 -4.90 -9.41 28.14
C ALA A 224 -3.86 -8.41 28.66
N LEU A 225 -3.24 -8.67 29.82
CA LEU A 225 -2.22 -7.76 30.38
C LEU A 225 -1.01 -7.60 29.46
N VAL A 226 -0.59 -8.69 28.82
CA VAL A 226 0.52 -8.66 27.86
C VAL A 226 0.16 -7.82 26.64
N LEU A 227 -1.07 -7.95 26.14
CA LEU A 227 -1.57 -7.14 25.04
C LEU A 227 -1.70 -5.67 25.46
N ASP A 228 -2.17 -5.37 26.66
CA ASP A 228 -2.23 -3.99 27.18
C ASP A 228 -0.82 -3.37 27.22
N GLY A 229 0.18 -4.09 27.75
CA GLY A 229 1.57 -3.64 27.78
C GLY A 229 2.20 -3.47 26.39
N CYS A 230 1.81 -4.28 25.39
CA CYS A 230 2.23 -4.06 23.99
C CYS A 230 1.62 -2.77 23.43
N GLY A 231 0.34 -2.51 23.73
CA GLY A 231 -0.35 -1.30 23.30
C GLY A 231 0.26 -0.04 23.88
N GLU A 232 0.56 -0.02 25.18
CA GLU A 232 1.22 1.10 25.86
C GLU A 232 2.60 1.38 25.29
N SER A 233 3.40 0.32 25.04
CA SER A 233 4.74 0.45 24.45
C SER A 233 4.69 1.09 23.07
N PHE A 234 3.68 0.74 22.26
CA PHE A 234 3.46 1.33 20.95
C PHE A 234 2.99 2.79 21.04
N VAL A 235 2.03 3.11 21.91
CA VAL A 235 1.57 4.49 22.12
C VAL A 235 2.73 5.39 22.54
N ALA A 236 3.57 4.92 23.46
CA ALA A 236 4.75 5.66 23.89
C ALA A 236 5.79 5.84 22.75
N ALA A 237 5.86 4.92 21.79
CA ALA A 237 6.70 5.07 20.61
C ALA A 237 6.11 6.05 19.58
N ASP A 238 4.79 6.01 19.35
CA ASP A 238 4.08 6.95 18.46
C ASP A 238 4.10 8.39 19.01
N GLU A 239 3.96 8.57 20.32
CA GLU A 239 4.06 9.90 20.95
C GLU A 239 5.45 10.53 20.80
N LYS A 240 6.49 9.69 20.74
CA LYS A 240 7.88 10.15 20.51
C LYS A 240 8.19 10.41 19.04
N ARG A 241 7.41 9.88 18.09
CA ARG A 241 7.54 10.25 16.67
C ARG A 241 7.01 11.68 16.53
N GLU A 242 7.87 12.61 16.10
CA GLU A 242 7.45 14.00 15.83
C GLU A 242 6.33 14.01 14.77
N LYS A 243 5.08 14.12 15.24
CA LYS A 243 3.90 14.24 14.40
C LYS A 243 4.11 15.47 13.52
N ALA A 244 4.20 15.26 12.21
CA ALA A 244 4.35 16.34 11.25
C ALA A 244 3.29 17.42 11.54
N SER A 245 3.70 18.68 11.65
CA SER A 245 2.72 19.73 11.95
C SER A 245 1.69 19.81 10.83
N THR A 246 0.42 19.59 11.19
CA THR A 246 -0.75 19.77 10.31
C THR A 246 -0.88 21.20 9.79
N HIS A 247 -0.11 22.15 10.34
CA HIS A 247 -0.04 23.51 9.85
C HIS A 247 0.63 23.58 8.46
N PHE A 248 1.71 22.81 8.26
CA PHE A 248 2.56 22.91 7.06
C PHE A 248 2.33 21.80 6.04
N PHE A 249 1.85 20.63 6.46
CA PHE A 249 1.68 19.47 5.60
C PHE A 249 0.20 19.12 5.42
N ALA A 250 -0.19 18.78 4.18
CA ALA A 250 -1.51 18.24 3.82
C ALA A 250 -1.56 16.73 4.12
N ASP A 251 -0.48 16.01 3.78
CA ASP A 251 -0.30 14.60 4.09
C ASP A 251 0.88 14.45 5.07
N MET A 252 0.62 13.74 6.17
CA MET A 252 1.57 13.54 7.28
C MET A 252 2.40 12.26 7.14
N GLY A 253 2.06 11.41 6.19
CA GLY A 253 2.70 10.13 5.91
C GLY A 253 1.90 9.32 4.90
N LEU A 254 2.44 8.15 4.54
CA LEU A 254 1.77 7.15 3.72
C LEU A 254 1.64 5.85 4.50
N MET A 255 0.46 5.23 4.43
CA MET A 255 0.28 3.84 4.82
C MET A 255 0.30 2.97 3.57
N ALA A 256 1.12 1.93 3.55
CA ALA A 256 1.30 1.05 2.39
C ALA A 256 0.85 -0.38 2.68
N LEU A 257 0.28 -1.03 1.66
CA LEU A 257 0.13 -2.48 1.60
C LEU A 257 1.09 -3.04 0.55
N LEU A 258 1.97 -3.91 0.99
CA LEU A 258 3.01 -4.56 0.20
C LEU A 258 2.78 -6.07 0.16
N CYS A 259 3.22 -6.73 -0.90
CA CYS A 259 3.43 -8.18 -0.87
C CYS A 259 4.85 -8.52 -0.38
N TRP A 260 5.12 -9.80 -0.08
CA TRP A 260 6.44 -10.30 0.31
C TRP A 260 7.59 -10.09 -0.69
N HIS A 261 7.31 -9.67 -1.92
CA HIS A 261 8.31 -9.27 -2.92
C HIS A 261 8.53 -7.75 -2.98
N ASP A 262 8.13 -7.03 -1.94
CA ASP A 262 8.23 -5.57 -1.82
C ASP A 262 7.56 -4.80 -2.97
N ARG A 263 6.50 -5.40 -3.55
CA ARG A 263 5.66 -4.73 -4.55
C ARG A 263 4.51 -4.03 -3.85
N VAL A 264 4.40 -2.73 -4.09
CA VAL A 264 3.27 -1.91 -3.64
C VAL A 264 1.99 -2.40 -4.31
N LEU A 265 1.03 -2.81 -3.49
CA LEU A 265 -0.31 -3.17 -3.92
C LEU A 265 -1.22 -1.95 -3.84
N TRP A 266 -1.23 -1.26 -2.70
CA TRP A 266 -1.97 -0.01 -2.50
C TRP A 266 -1.27 0.93 -1.50
N LEU A 267 -1.59 2.21 -1.61
CA LEU A 267 -1.16 3.29 -0.71
C LEU A 267 -2.37 4.06 -0.18
N VAL A 268 -2.22 4.65 1.01
CA VAL A 268 -3.21 5.55 1.60
C VAL A 268 -2.49 6.79 2.11
N ASN A 269 -2.98 7.97 1.72
CA ASN A 269 -2.53 9.23 2.27
C ASN A 269 -3.02 9.39 3.70
N MET A 270 -2.10 9.64 4.63
CA MET A 270 -2.44 9.94 6.02
C MET A 270 -2.65 11.44 6.18
N THR A 271 -3.90 11.88 6.13
CA THR A 271 -4.28 13.31 6.21
C THR A 271 -4.51 13.81 7.64
N SER A 272 -4.38 12.95 8.64
CA SER A 272 -4.65 13.28 10.04
C SER A 272 -3.58 12.72 10.97
N ALA A 273 -3.38 13.38 12.11
CA ALA A 273 -2.34 13.04 13.06
C ALA A 273 -2.64 11.73 13.82
N GLY A 274 -1.66 10.83 13.85
CA GLY A 274 -1.70 9.55 14.56
C GLY A 274 -1.94 8.35 13.64
N GLU A 275 -1.31 7.21 13.95
CA GLU A 275 -1.58 5.94 13.27
C GLU A 275 -3.02 5.49 13.51
N LYS A 276 -3.89 5.81 12.55
CA LYS A 276 -5.28 5.39 12.60
C LYS A 276 -5.40 3.99 12.01
N GLN A 277 -5.80 3.05 12.88
CA GLN A 277 -6.32 1.73 12.51
C GLN A 277 -7.21 1.70 11.24
N PRO A 278 -8.09 2.68 10.98
CA PRO A 278 -8.82 2.81 9.71
C PRO A 278 -7.96 2.67 8.43
N TYR A 279 -6.74 3.20 8.41
CA TYR A 279 -5.86 3.11 7.23
C TYR A 279 -5.41 1.67 6.94
N ALA A 280 -5.06 0.90 7.98
CA ALA A 280 -4.75 -0.51 7.82
C ALA A 280 -5.99 -1.32 7.41
N LEU A 281 -7.15 -1.01 8.00
CA LEU A 281 -8.40 -1.72 7.71
C LEU A 281 -8.89 -1.47 6.28
N VAL A 282 -8.75 -0.25 5.74
CA VAL A 282 -9.17 0.02 4.35
C VAL A 282 -8.27 -0.72 3.34
N LEU A 283 -6.97 -0.83 3.61
CA LEU A 283 -6.05 -1.64 2.79
C LEU A 283 -6.43 -3.12 2.82
N ILE A 284 -6.78 -3.65 4.00
CA ILE A 284 -7.26 -5.02 4.15
C ILE A 284 -8.59 -5.21 3.40
N GLN A 285 -9.52 -4.28 3.51
CA GLN A 285 -10.79 -4.34 2.78
C GLN A 285 -10.55 -4.38 1.26
N GLN A 286 -9.69 -3.50 0.75
CA GLN A 286 -9.34 -3.49 -0.68
C GLN A 286 -8.71 -4.81 -1.10
N LEU A 287 -7.76 -5.37 -0.33
CA LEU A 287 -7.21 -6.69 -0.63
C LEU A 287 -8.30 -7.77 -0.71
N THR A 288 -9.22 -7.81 0.26
CA THR A 288 -10.27 -8.84 0.32
C THR A 288 -11.24 -8.79 -0.85
N GLN A 289 -11.39 -7.65 -1.51
CA GLN A 289 -12.19 -7.49 -2.73
C GLN A 289 -11.48 -8.02 -3.99
N HIS A 290 -10.17 -8.25 -3.90
CA HIS A 290 -9.31 -8.60 -5.03
C HIS A 290 -8.73 -10.01 -4.96
N ILE A 291 -9.03 -10.77 -3.90
CA ILE A 291 -8.57 -12.16 -3.69
C ILE A 291 -9.76 -13.12 -3.54
N PRO A 292 -9.58 -14.42 -3.84
CA PRO A 292 -10.57 -15.46 -3.57
C PRO A 292 -10.98 -15.55 -2.10
N ASP A 293 -12.22 -15.97 -1.83
CA ASP A 293 -12.75 -16.08 -0.47
C ASP A 293 -12.07 -17.15 0.39
N ASP A 294 -11.49 -18.15 -0.25
CA ASP A 294 -10.79 -19.27 0.36
C ASP A 294 -9.27 -19.02 0.49
N MET A 295 -8.74 -17.93 -0.05
CA MET A 295 -7.32 -17.58 0.05
C MET A 295 -6.94 -17.15 1.48
N ARG A 296 -5.90 -17.79 2.04
CA ARG A 296 -5.33 -17.52 3.36
C ARG A 296 -4.21 -16.50 3.28
N VAL A 297 -4.27 -15.51 4.16
CA VAL A 297 -3.41 -14.32 4.13
C VAL A 297 -2.58 -14.24 5.41
N GLY A 298 -1.25 -14.20 5.27
CA GLY A 298 -0.33 -13.86 6.34
C GLY A 298 -0.11 -12.36 6.36
N LEU A 299 -0.60 -11.68 7.39
CA LEU A 299 -0.48 -10.24 7.56
C LEU A 299 0.63 -9.90 8.55
N LEU A 300 1.66 -9.22 8.07
CA LEU A 300 2.71 -8.60 8.86
C LEU A 300 2.38 -7.13 9.12
N TYR A 301 2.38 -6.72 10.39
CA TYR A 301 2.16 -5.33 10.78
C TYR A 301 2.82 -5.04 12.14
N ASP A 302 3.37 -3.84 12.32
CA ASP A 302 4.00 -3.38 13.58
C ASP A 302 3.19 -3.67 14.83
N ILE A 303 1.88 -3.45 14.74
CA ILE A 303 0.91 -3.69 15.82
C ILE A 303 -0.06 -4.81 15.47
N GLY A 304 0.40 -5.84 14.75
CA GLY A 304 -0.41 -6.97 14.32
C GLY A 304 -1.22 -7.64 15.45
N CYS A 305 -0.63 -7.76 16.65
CA CYS A 305 -1.32 -8.30 17.83
C CYS A 305 -2.50 -7.43 18.29
N GLN A 306 -2.35 -6.10 18.24
CA GLN A 306 -3.41 -5.14 18.59
C GLN A 306 -4.49 -5.11 17.50
N LEU A 307 -4.09 -5.22 16.24
CA LEU A 307 -5.02 -5.28 15.12
C LEU A 307 -5.90 -6.53 15.22
N GLU A 308 -5.34 -7.70 15.49
CA GLU A 308 -6.11 -8.94 15.69
C GLU A 308 -7.07 -8.82 16.89
N ARG A 309 -6.56 -8.32 18.03
CA ARG A 309 -7.36 -8.12 19.25
C ARG A 309 -8.56 -7.20 19.01
N SER A 310 -8.32 -6.05 18.42
CA SER A 310 -9.34 -5.04 18.14
C SER A 310 -10.33 -5.51 17.07
N TRP A 311 -9.88 -6.23 16.05
CA TRP A 311 -10.78 -6.85 15.08
C TRP A 311 -11.71 -7.86 15.76
N ARG A 312 -11.18 -8.75 16.60
CA ARG A 312 -12.02 -9.69 17.37
C ARG A 312 -13.02 -9.01 18.29
N LYS A 313 -12.60 -7.92 18.95
CA LYS A 313 -13.41 -7.17 19.91
C LYS A 313 -14.53 -6.37 19.25
N PHE A 314 -14.24 -5.69 18.15
CA PHE A 314 -15.17 -4.75 17.50
C PHE A 314 -15.84 -5.31 16.25
N LYS A 315 -15.44 -6.50 15.80
CA LYS A 315 -16.00 -7.22 14.64
C LYS A 315 -16.04 -6.32 13.38
N PHE A 316 -14.90 -5.70 13.04
CA PHE A 316 -14.81 -4.78 11.89
C PHE A 316 -15.20 -5.45 10.56
N PHE A 317 -14.91 -6.74 10.42
CA PHE A 317 -15.31 -7.53 9.26
C PHE A 317 -15.97 -8.83 9.72
N ALA A 318 -16.64 -9.52 8.80
CA ALA A 318 -17.23 -10.82 9.05
C ALA A 318 -16.19 -11.82 9.60
N ASN A 319 -16.63 -12.74 10.46
CA ASN A 319 -15.74 -13.75 11.04
C ASN A 319 -15.14 -14.67 9.97
N SER A 320 -15.85 -14.89 8.85
CA SER A 320 -15.35 -15.63 7.69
C SER A 320 -14.11 -14.98 7.07
N ILE A 321 -14.02 -13.64 7.10
CA ILE A 321 -12.84 -12.91 6.64
C ILE A 321 -11.73 -13.06 7.68
N LEU A 322 -12.03 -12.86 8.95
CA LEU A 322 -11.03 -12.93 10.02
C LEU A 322 -10.34 -14.30 10.08
N SER A 323 -11.07 -15.40 9.87
CA SER A 323 -10.51 -16.76 9.90
C SER A 323 -9.47 -17.04 8.83
N ARG A 324 -9.41 -16.22 7.77
CA ARG A 324 -8.43 -16.33 6.68
C ARG A 324 -7.12 -15.63 6.98
N PHE A 325 -7.09 -14.76 8.00
CA PHE A 325 -5.94 -13.91 8.30
C PHE A 325 -5.13 -14.49 9.45
N HIS A 326 -3.84 -14.70 9.20
CA HIS A 326 -2.84 -15.02 10.20
C HIS A 326 -2.06 -13.74 10.49
N PHE A 327 -2.10 -13.26 11.73
CA PHE A 327 -1.44 -12.01 12.12
C PHE A 327 -0.07 -12.29 12.71
N ALA A 328 0.93 -11.55 12.24
CA ALA A 328 2.29 -11.55 12.75
C ALA A 328 2.82 -10.11 12.85
N ILE A 329 3.89 -9.93 13.62
CA ILE A 329 4.57 -8.64 13.79
C ILE A 329 5.82 -8.61 12.91
N LEU A 330 6.14 -7.46 12.34
CA LEU A 330 7.40 -7.26 11.61
C LEU A 330 8.61 -7.68 12.44
N VAL A 331 9.58 -8.39 11.84
CA VAL A 331 10.66 -9.09 12.57
C VAL A 331 11.37 -8.19 13.58
N PHE A 332 11.74 -6.98 13.16
CA PHE A 332 12.44 -6.04 14.04
C PHE A 332 11.51 -5.39 15.06
N HIS A 333 10.24 -5.14 14.71
CA HIS A 333 9.28 -4.54 15.61
C HIS A 333 8.82 -5.51 16.69
N ALA A 334 8.86 -6.82 16.43
CA ALA A 334 8.47 -7.84 17.40
C ALA A 334 9.25 -7.69 18.71
N TYR A 335 10.54 -7.32 18.68
CA TYR A 335 11.34 -7.10 19.89
C TYR A 335 10.88 -5.93 20.77
N GLY A 336 10.08 -5.01 20.23
CA GLY A 336 9.43 -3.93 20.99
C GLY A 336 8.17 -4.38 21.74
N HIS A 337 7.68 -5.60 21.49
CA HIS A 337 6.51 -6.16 22.17
C HIS A 337 6.90 -6.95 23.42
N GLN A 338 5.93 -7.19 24.30
CA GLN A 338 6.11 -8.00 25.50
C GLN A 338 6.50 -9.45 25.14
N TRP A 339 7.32 -10.10 25.98
CA TRP A 339 7.91 -11.41 25.67
C TRP A 339 6.92 -12.49 25.19
N PRO A 340 5.74 -12.69 25.81
CA PRO A 340 4.79 -13.70 25.32
C PRO A 340 4.24 -13.36 23.92
N CYS A 341 4.06 -12.06 23.62
CA CYS A 341 3.71 -11.60 22.28
C CYS A 341 4.81 -11.96 21.26
N GLN A 342 6.09 -11.80 21.61
CA GLN A 342 7.23 -12.20 20.77
C GLN A 342 7.32 -13.71 20.51
N VAL A 343 6.74 -14.54 21.37
CA VAL A 343 6.70 -15.99 21.14
C VAL A 343 5.59 -16.32 20.15
N VAL A 344 4.43 -15.66 20.30
CA VAL A 344 3.21 -15.99 19.57
C VAL A 344 3.11 -15.31 18.20
N TYR A 345 3.59 -14.07 18.06
CA TYR A 345 3.40 -13.24 16.86
C TYR A 345 4.65 -13.04 16.02
N HIS A 346 5.80 -13.57 16.45
CA HIS A 346 7.03 -13.41 15.70
C HIS A 346 7.04 -14.35 14.48
N PRO A 347 7.23 -13.84 13.25
CA PRO A 347 7.04 -14.62 12.02
C PRO A 347 8.02 -15.78 11.89
N ARG A 348 9.25 -15.65 12.41
CA ARG A 348 10.22 -16.77 12.48
C ARG A 348 9.79 -17.94 13.38
N LYS A 349 8.82 -17.73 14.26
CA LYS A 349 8.25 -18.75 15.16
C LYS A 349 6.88 -19.22 14.69
N TRP A 350 6.40 -18.70 13.57
CA TRP A 350 5.09 -18.99 13.03
C TRP A 350 5.19 -19.68 11.67
N GLN A 351 4.65 -20.88 11.57
CA GLN A 351 4.66 -21.64 10.33
C GLN A 351 3.81 -20.97 9.23
N GLY A 352 4.39 -20.77 8.05
CA GLY A 352 3.73 -20.13 6.91
C GLY A 352 4.27 -18.74 6.56
N PHE A 353 5.05 -18.09 7.43
CA PHE A 353 5.69 -16.79 7.12
C PHE A 353 7.10 -16.92 6.51
N GLY A 354 7.67 -18.12 6.48
CA GLY A 354 8.97 -18.38 5.86
C GLY A 354 10.09 -17.50 6.43
N LEU A 355 10.89 -16.92 5.54
CA LEU A 355 11.98 -15.99 5.90
C LEU A 355 11.61 -14.52 5.74
N SER A 356 10.33 -14.19 5.58
CA SER A 356 9.86 -12.81 5.40
C SER A 356 10.12 -11.99 6.66
N ASP A 357 10.75 -10.83 6.51
CA ASP A 357 10.93 -9.85 7.57
C ASP A 357 9.81 -8.80 7.63
N GLY A 358 9.16 -8.60 6.47
CA GLY A 358 8.11 -7.61 6.21
C GLY A 358 8.62 -6.17 6.13
N LYS A 359 9.94 -5.95 5.95
CA LYS A 359 10.47 -4.60 5.79
C LYS A 359 10.57 -4.23 4.31
N GLY A 360 9.46 -3.76 3.74
CA GLY A 360 9.41 -3.32 2.35
C GLY A 360 9.10 -1.83 2.13
N CYS A 361 8.84 -1.06 3.19
CA CYS A 361 8.34 0.32 3.10
C CYS A 361 9.19 1.35 3.88
N GLU A 362 10.48 1.49 3.55
CA GLU A 362 11.35 2.55 4.11
C GLU A 362 11.50 3.78 3.20
#